data_AF-A0A9E5IEJ9-F1
#
_entry.id   AF-A0A9E5IEJ9-F1
#
_cell.length_a   1.000
_cell.length_b   1.000
_cell.length_c   1.000
_cell.angle_alpha   90.00
_cell.angle_beta   90.00
_cell.angle_gamma   90.00
#
_symmetry.space_group_name_H-M   'P 1'
#
loop_
_entity.id
_entity.type
_entity.pdbx_description
1 polymer ?
#
loop_
_entity_poly.entity_id
_entity_poly.type
_entity_poly.pdbx_seq_one_letter_code
_entity_poly.pdbx_strand_id
1 'polypeptide(L)'
;MSTPSLAEELRQRSDDELRILFTLRPDLISPVPADISSLAARAASSPSLLRAIETLNFWQFQVLISCASLNEPFTKKDVLSATNNDAAPVIDSLISLALIYRDGKKLRLPRILRDVVGDNEKLMATLAPHPPALQGNAVKQSDVDRAAIASISDLLRWIEELLNFWSEETPIAIQSGGLGVRDLKKASEHLGVAENCAAFVAELAY
;
A
#
# COMPACT_ATOMS: atom_id res chain seq x y z
N MET A 1 -17.66 5.99 38.85
CA MET A 1 -17.23 6.27 37.46
C MET A 1 -16.84 4.94 36.85
N SER A 2 -17.62 4.43 35.88
CA SER A 2 -17.34 3.15 35.23
C SER A 2 -15.99 3.23 34.53
N THR A 3 -15.13 2.25 34.75
CA THR A 3 -13.86 2.14 34.04
C THR A 3 -14.15 1.90 32.55
N PRO A 4 -13.56 2.69 31.63
CA PRO A 4 -13.80 2.54 30.21
C PRO A 4 -13.32 1.16 29.75
N SER A 5 -14.25 0.36 29.24
CA SER A 5 -14.03 -1.04 28.88
C SER A 5 -14.46 -1.29 27.44
N LEU A 6 -13.89 -2.33 26.82
CA LEU A 6 -14.29 -2.75 25.48
C LEU A 6 -15.79 -3.09 25.41
N ALA A 7 -16.36 -3.67 26.46
CA ALA A 7 -17.79 -3.98 26.51
C ALA A 7 -18.67 -2.72 26.45
N GLU A 8 -18.22 -1.62 27.05
CA GLU A 8 -18.94 -0.35 27.01
C GLU A 8 -18.88 0.30 25.62
N GLU A 9 -17.73 0.20 24.95
CA GLU A 9 -17.59 0.71 23.58
C GLU A 9 -18.40 -0.12 22.58
N LEU A 10 -18.38 -1.44 22.69
CA LEU A 10 -19.17 -2.32 21.83
C LEU A 10 -20.68 -2.10 22.02
N ARG A 11 -21.13 -1.74 23.23
CA ARG A 11 -22.52 -1.35 23.48
C ARG A 11 -22.93 -0.06 22.76
N GLN A 12 -21.98 0.82 22.47
CA GLN A 12 -22.22 2.11 21.81
C GLN A 12 -22.11 2.04 20.29
N ARG A 13 -21.63 0.91 19.73
CA ARG A 13 -21.55 0.71 18.28
C ARG A 13 -22.93 0.57 17.67
N SER A 14 -23.08 1.03 16.43
CA SER A 14 -24.29 0.79 15.66
C SER A 14 -24.37 -0.66 15.16
N ASP A 15 -25.58 -1.09 14.76
CA ASP A 15 -25.80 -2.42 14.17
C ASP A 15 -24.90 -2.66 12.93
N ASP A 16 -24.66 -1.62 12.13
CA ASP A 16 -23.75 -1.69 10.99
C ASP A 16 -22.29 -1.85 11.41
N GLU A 17 -21.83 -1.13 12.44
CA GLU A 17 -20.48 -1.30 12.98
C GLU A 17 -20.28 -2.70 13.58
N LEU A 18 -21.31 -3.27 14.23
CA LEU A 18 -21.27 -4.64 14.75
C LEU A 18 -21.29 -5.69 13.61
N ARG A 19 -22.08 -5.46 12.56
CA ARG A 19 -22.09 -6.32 11.37
C ARG A 19 -20.72 -6.32 10.69
N ILE A 20 -20.07 -5.16 10.56
CA ILE A 20 -18.70 -5.04 10.04
C ILE A 20 -17.73 -5.81 10.93
N LEU A 21 -17.82 -5.65 12.25
CA LEU A 21 -16.99 -6.40 13.19
C LEU A 21 -17.11 -7.91 12.97
N PHE A 22 -18.32 -8.47 12.88
CA PHE A 22 -18.49 -9.92 12.64
C PHE A 22 -18.03 -10.37 11.26
N THR A 23 -18.10 -9.51 10.25
CA THR A 23 -17.58 -9.80 8.91
C THR A 23 -16.06 -9.89 8.93
N LEU A 24 -15.40 -8.98 9.63
CA LEU A 24 -13.94 -8.93 9.75
C LEU A 24 -13.39 -9.93 10.78
N ARG A 25 -14.20 -10.32 11.76
CA ARG A 25 -13.86 -11.26 12.84
C ARG A 25 -14.90 -12.40 12.96
N PRO A 26 -14.93 -13.33 12.00
CA PRO A 26 -15.86 -14.46 12.02
C PRO A 26 -15.71 -15.36 13.24
N ASP A 27 -14.53 -15.38 13.88
CA ASP A 27 -14.26 -16.11 15.11
C ASP A 27 -15.14 -15.67 16.30
N LEU A 28 -15.67 -14.44 16.27
CA LEU A 28 -16.48 -13.91 17.36
C LEU A 28 -17.88 -14.49 17.42
N ILE A 29 -18.40 -15.01 16.30
CA ILE A 29 -19.78 -15.51 16.22
C ILE A 29 -19.91 -17.00 16.55
N SER A 30 -18.79 -17.72 16.70
CA SER A 30 -18.80 -19.18 16.97
C SER A 30 -18.12 -19.51 18.30
N PRO A 31 -18.87 -19.97 19.33
CA PRO A 31 -20.34 -20.04 19.39
C PRO A 31 -20.97 -18.65 19.54
N VAL A 32 -22.27 -18.49 19.25
CA VAL A 32 -22.92 -17.17 19.32
C VAL A 32 -22.79 -16.59 20.75
N PRO A 33 -22.27 -15.35 20.91
CA PRO A 33 -22.16 -14.73 22.22
C PRO A 33 -23.55 -14.43 22.81
N ALA A 34 -23.70 -14.63 24.12
CA ALA A 34 -24.97 -14.44 24.82
C ALA A 34 -25.31 -12.95 25.03
N ASP A 35 -24.28 -12.12 25.18
CA ASP A 35 -24.38 -10.67 25.39
C ASP A 35 -23.09 -9.94 24.97
N ILE A 36 -23.12 -8.60 24.98
CA ILE A 36 -21.97 -7.75 24.62
C ILE A 36 -20.76 -7.96 25.55
N SER A 37 -20.97 -8.33 26.81
CA SER A 37 -19.86 -8.58 27.75
C SER A 37 -19.12 -9.86 27.37
N SER A 38 -19.84 -10.91 26.99
CA SER A 38 -19.28 -12.16 26.48
C SER A 38 -18.58 -11.98 25.13
N LEU A 39 -19.13 -11.13 24.25
CA LEU A 39 -18.51 -10.73 23.00
C LEU A 39 -17.18 -10.00 23.24
N ALA A 40 -17.17 -9.01 24.14
CA ALA A 40 -15.97 -8.25 24.50
C ALA A 40 -14.90 -9.15 25.11
N ALA A 41 -15.28 -10.05 26.02
CA ALA A 41 -14.36 -11.00 26.64
C ALA A 41 -13.73 -11.93 25.59
N ARG A 42 -14.52 -12.42 24.62
CA ARG A 42 -14.01 -13.21 23.50
C ARG A 42 -13.10 -12.39 22.59
N ALA A 43 -13.50 -11.18 22.22
CA ALA A 43 -12.73 -10.29 21.35
C ALA A 43 -11.35 -9.95 21.95
N ALA A 44 -11.29 -9.79 23.27
CA ALA A 44 -10.07 -9.51 24.02
C ALA A 44 -9.26 -10.75 24.44
N SER A 45 -9.69 -11.96 24.08
CA SER A 45 -8.95 -13.19 24.39
C SER A 45 -7.78 -13.42 23.44
N SER A 46 -6.67 -14.00 23.92
CA SER A 46 -5.46 -14.18 23.12
C SER A 46 -5.66 -14.92 21.79
N PRO A 47 -6.39 -16.06 21.73
CA PRO A 47 -6.59 -16.78 20.45
C PRO A 47 -7.32 -15.95 19.40
N SER A 48 -8.23 -15.10 19.88
CA SER A 48 -9.08 -14.21 19.09
C SER A 48 -8.28 -13.03 18.56
N LEU A 49 -7.47 -12.41 19.42
CA LEU A 49 -6.55 -11.33 19.05
C LEU A 49 -5.48 -11.79 18.05
N LEU A 50 -4.90 -12.98 18.24
CA LEU A 50 -3.92 -13.54 17.31
C LEU A 50 -4.52 -13.73 15.91
N ARG A 51 -5.73 -14.31 15.81
CA ARG A 51 -6.42 -14.44 14.52
C ARG A 51 -6.71 -13.10 13.86
N ALA A 52 -7.09 -12.10 14.63
CA ALA A 52 -7.28 -10.75 14.10
C ALA A 52 -5.98 -10.16 13.56
N ILE A 53 -4.88 -10.32 14.29
CA ILE A 53 -3.55 -9.86 13.90
C ILE A 53 -3.08 -10.55 12.63
N GLU A 54 -3.34 -11.85 12.46
CA GLU A 54 -3.01 -12.62 11.25
C GLU A 54 -3.69 -12.07 9.97
N THR A 55 -4.81 -11.36 10.10
CA THR A 55 -5.49 -10.75 8.94
C THR A 55 -4.91 -9.39 8.54
N LEU A 56 -4.05 -8.80 9.37
CA LEU A 56 -3.47 -7.49 9.10
C LEU A 56 -2.36 -7.57 8.06
N ASN A 57 -2.30 -6.57 7.19
CA ASN A 57 -1.10 -6.38 6.38
C ASN A 57 0.05 -5.80 7.22
N PHE A 58 1.26 -5.79 6.66
CA PHE A 58 2.46 -5.32 7.35
C PHE A 58 2.31 -3.90 7.90
N TRP A 59 1.76 -2.98 7.10
CA TRP A 59 1.58 -1.58 7.52
C TRP A 59 0.56 -1.45 8.66
N GLN A 60 -0.57 -2.16 8.58
CA GLN A 60 -1.59 -2.16 9.63
C GLN A 60 -1.04 -2.69 10.95
N PHE A 61 -0.22 -3.73 10.90
CA PHE A 61 0.40 -4.30 12.09
C PHE A 61 1.48 -3.38 12.69
N GLN A 62 2.28 -2.69 11.87
CA GLN A 62 3.23 -1.65 12.31
C GLN A 62 2.54 -0.50 13.05
N VAL A 63 1.40 -0.03 12.53
CA VAL A 63 0.59 1.00 13.22
C VAL A 63 0.06 0.45 14.54
N LEU A 64 -0.36 -0.82 14.61
CA LEU A 64 -0.83 -1.45 15.84
C LEU A 64 0.28 -1.52 16.91
N ILE A 65 1.50 -1.90 16.53
CA ILE A 65 2.68 -1.89 17.41
C ILE A 65 2.94 -0.49 17.92
N SER A 66 2.92 0.50 17.03
CA SER A 66 3.10 1.90 17.41
C SER A 66 2.06 2.35 18.44
N CYS A 67 0.79 1.92 18.29
CA CYS A 67 -0.24 2.15 19.30
C CYS A 67 0.09 1.46 20.64
N ALA A 68 0.62 0.23 20.60
CA ALA A 68 1.02 -0.54 21.77
C ALA A 68 2.24 0.03 22.50
N SER A 69 3.09 0.81 21.83
CA SER A 69 4.22 1.51 22.44
C SER A 69 3.82 2.81 23.14
N LEU A 70 2.64 3.37 22.86
CA LEU A 70 2.14 4.60 23.49
C LEU A 70 1.57 4.33 24.89
N ASN A 71 1.64 5.33 25.77
CA ASN A 71 0.98 5.27 27.07
C ASN A 71 -0.54 5.48 26.91
N GLU A 72 -1.33 4.63 27.56
CA GLU A 72 -2.79 4.72 27.52
C GLU A 72 -3.35 5.72 28.54
N PRO A 73 -4.41 6.48 28.18
CA PRO A 73 -5.08 6.53 26.87
C PRO A 73 -4.38 7.50 25.90
N PHE A 74 -4.37 7.16 24.60
CA PHE A 74 -3.75 7.96 23.53
C PHE A 74 -4.78 8.51 22.54
N THR A 75 -4.39 9.43 21.66
CA THR A 75 -5.25 10.01 20.62
C THR A 75 -4.78 9.61 19.23
N LYS A 76 -5.63 9.80 18.21
CA LYS A 76 -5.21 9.61 16.81
C LYS A 76 -3.96 10.45 16.48
N LYS A 77 -3.88 11.69 16.99
CA LYS A 77 -2.74 12.58 16.76
C LYS A 77 -1.43 12.03 17.32
N ASP A 78 -1.47 11.36 18.46
CA ASP A 78 -0.27 10.75 19.06
C ASP A 78 0.27 9.63 18.18
N VAL A 79 -0.62 8.80 17.61
CA VAL A 79 -0.25 7.73 16.66
C VAL A 79 0.32 8.30 15.37
N LEU A 80 -0.29 9.35 14.81
CA LEU A 80 0.20 10.02 13.59
C LEU A 80 1.57 10.66 13.82
N SER A 81 1.85 11.15 15.04
CA SER A 81 3.15 11.73 15.39
C SER A 81 4.24 10.67 15.56
N ALA A 82 3.88 9.44 15.95
CA ALA A 82 4.81 8.32 16.08
C ALA A 82 5.07 7.60 14.75
N THR A 83 4.16 7.73 13.77
CA THR A 83 4.21 7.04 12.48
C THR A 83 4.23 8.03 11.31
N ASN A 84 3.12 8.19 10.60
CA ASN A 84 2.92 9.13 9.48
C ASN A 84 1.42 9.47 9.34
N ASN A 85 1.07 10.36 8.40
CA ASN A 85 -0.33 10.80 8.21
C ASN A 85 -1.23 9.70 7.61
N ASP A 86 -0.65 8.70 6.95
CA ASP A 86 -1.36 7.59 6.30
C ASP A 86 -1.87 6.55 7.31
N ALA A 87 -1.52 6.67 8.59
CA ALA A 87 -2.05 5.81 9.65
C ALA A 87 -3.51 6.13 10.02
N ALA A 88 -4.06 7.29 9.64
CA ALA A 88 -5.44 7.67 9.95
C ALA A 88 -6.50 6.61 9.52
N PRO A 89 -6.57 6.18 8.24
CA PRO A 89 -7.50 5.13 7.82
C PRO A 89 -7.22 3.76 8.45
N VAL A 90 -5.95 3.50 8.79
CA VAL A 90 -5.55 2.26 9.47
C VAL A 90 -6.12 2.21 10.89
N ILE A 91 -6.06 3.32 11.63
CA ILE A 91 -6.63 3.39 12.98
C ILE A 91 -8.14 3.09 12.95
N ASP A 92 -8.87 3.61 11.96
CA ASP A 92 -10.30 3.32 11.80
C ASP A 92 -10.58 1.85 11.46
N SER A 93 -9.68 1.21 10.70
CA SER A 93 -9.73 -0.23 10.42
C SER A 93 -9.46 -1.07 11.68
N LEU A 94 -8.47 -0.68 12.50
CA LEU A 94 -8.15 -1.34 13.77
C LEU A 94 -9.27 -1.20 14.81
N ILE A 95 -9.98 -0.05 14.80
CA ILE A 95 -11.19 0.14 15.60
C ILE A 95 -12.30 -0.80 15.11
N SER A 96 -12.50 -0.91 13.80
CA SER A 96 -13.51 -1.80 13.21
C SER A 96 -13.28 -3.27 13.60
N LEU A 97 -12.01 -3.70 13.72
CA LEU A 97 -11.59 -5.02 14.18
C LEU A 97 -11.66 -5.24 15.70
N ALA A 98 -12.02 -4.21 16.47
CA ALA A 98 -11.97 -4.18 17.95
C ALA A 98 -10.58 -4.48 18.54
N LEU A 99 -9.51 -4.20 17.77
CA LEU A 99 -8.12 -4.23 18.25
C LEU A 99 -7.76 -2.92 18.97
N ILE A 100 -8.47 -1.84 18.66
CA ILE A 100 -8.42 -0.57 19.40
C ILE A 100 -9.88 -0.20 19.71
N TYR A 101 -10.14 0.40 20.85
CA TYR A 101 -11.48 0.87 21.19
C TYR A 101 -11.49 2.33 21.64
N ARG A 102 -12.63 2.97 21.42
CA ARG A 102 -12.89 4.38 21.73
C ARG A 102 -13.20 4.55 23.22
N ASP A 103 -12.48 5.44 23.90
CA ASP A 103 -12.83 6.01 25.20
C ASP A 103 -13.11 7.50 25.01
N GLY A 104 -14.34 7.81 24.59
CA GLY A 104 -14.72 9.17 24.19
C GLY A 104 -13.87 9.66 23.01
N LYS A 105 -13.04 10.69 23.24
CA LYS A 105 -12.11 11.23 22.22
C LYS A 105 -10.75 10.52 22.18
N LYS A 106 -10.49 9.63 23.13
CA LYS A 106 -9.23 8.90 23.25
C LYS A 106 -9.42 7.45 22.82
N LEU A 107 -8.30 6.74 22.67
CA LEU A 107 -8.20 5.37 22.24
C LEU A 107 -7.48 4.54 23.30
N ARG A 108 -7.87 3.27 23.38
CA ARG A 108 -7.30 2.25 24.27
C ARG A 108 -7.15 0.92 23.57
N LEU A 109 -6.32 0.06 24.15
CA LEU A 109 -6.09 -1.29 23.66
C LEU A 109 -6.77 -2.30 24.59
N PRO A 110 -7.30 -3.42 24.06
CA PRO A 110 -7.65 -4.56 24.90
C PRO A 110 -6.47 -4.98 25.78
N ARG A 111 -6.74 -5.28 27.05
CA ARG A 111 -5.71 -5.45 28.10
C ARG A 111 -4.56 -6.39 27.73
N ILE A 112 -4.87 -7.52 27.09
CA ILE A 112 -3.91 -8.58 26.75
C ILE A 112 -3.21 -8.29 25.41
N LEU A 113 -3.69 -7.33 24.62
CA LEU A 113 -3.17 -7.07 23.29
C LEU A 113 -1.72 -6.61 23.31
N ARG A 114 -1.31 -5.82 24.31
CA ARG A 114 0.10 -5.39 24.43
C ARG A 114 1.05 -6.57 24.59
N ASP A 115 0.67 -7.55 25.41
CA ASP A 115 1.48 -8.75 25.62
C ASP A 115 1.56 -9.57 24.32
N VAL A 116 0.42 -9.78 23.66
CA VAL A 116 0.34 -10.51 22.38
C VAL A 116 1.17 -9.80 21.30
N VAL A 117 1.11 -8.47 21.22
CA VAL A 117 1.86 -7.69 20.23
C VAL A 117 3.36 -7.69 20.55
N GLY A 118 3.76 -7.57 21.82
CA GLY A 118 5.17 -7.57 22.23
C GLY A 118 5.89 -8.89 21.90
N ASP A 119 5.20 -10.03 21.99
CA ASP A 119 5.74 -11.32 21.55
C ASP A 119 5.94 -11.36 20.01
N ASN A 120 5.07 -10.68 19.25
CA ASN A 120 5.10 -10.65 17.78
C ASN A 120 5.98 -9.52 17.20
N GLU A 121 6.28 -8.46 17.94
CA GLU A 121 7.15 -7.36 17.52
C GLU A 121 8.55 -7.87 17.14
N LYS A 122 9.10 -8.78 17.94
CA LYS A 122 10.39 -9.43 17.69
C LYS A 122 10.37 -10.30 16.42
N LEU A 123 9.26 -10.99 16.16
CA LEU A 123 9.08 -11.82 14.97
C LEU A 123 9.02 -10.96 13.71
N MET A 124 8.34 -9.81 13.76
CA MET A 124 8.21 -8.92 12.60
C MET A 124 9.51 -8.17 12.28
N ALA A 125 10.31 -7.77 13.27
CA ALA A 125 11.65 -7.22 13.02
C ALA A 125 12.53 -8.18 12.19
N THR A 126 12.27 -9.48 12.31
CA THR A 126 12.96 -10.55 11.56
C THR A 126 12.35 -10.78 10.17
N LEU A 127 11.06 -10.52 9.99
CA LEU A 127 10.28 -10.80 8.77
C LEU A 127 10.02 -9.56 7.90
N ALA A 128 10.56 -8.40 8.26
CA ALA A 128 10.38 -7.17 7.49
C ALA A 128 10.81 -7.39 6.03
N PRO A 129 9.99 -6.99 5.04
CA PRO A 129 10.32 -7.18 3.64
C PRO A 129 11.57 -6.37 3.31
N HIS A 130 12.68 -7.06 3.05
CA HIS A 130 13.86 -6.42 2.49
C HIS A 130 13.74 -6.46 0.96
N PRO A 131 14.17 -5.40 0.24
CA PRO A 131 14.27 -5.48 -1.21
C PRO A 131 15.15 -6.69 -1.59
N PRO A 132 14.82 -7.44 -2.65
CA PRO A 132 15.68 -8.51 -3.11
C PRO A 132 17.06 -7.92 -3.42
N ALA A 133 18.11 -8.64 -3.04
CA ALA A 133 19.47 -8.22 -3.35
C ALA A 133 19.58 -8.04 -4.87
N LEU A 134 20.04 -6.86 -5.31
CA LEU A 134 20.28 -6.60 -6.73
C LEU A 134 21.35 -7.58 -7.21
N GLN A 135 20.96 -8.48 -8.12
CA GLN A 135 21.89 -9.42 -8.74
C GLN A 135 22.39 -8.81 -10.05
N GLY A 136 23.71 -8.69 -10.19
CA GLY A 136 24.33 -8.15 -11.40
C GLY A 136 25.74 -7.66 -11.14
N ASN A 137 26.44 -7.32 -12.21
CA ASN A 137 27.75 -6.69 -12.11
C ASN A 137 27.58 -5.22 -11.74
N ALA A 138 28.36 -4.75 -10.75
CA ALA A 138 28.41 -3.34 -10.43
C ALA A 138 29.05 -2.58 -11.61
N VAL A 139 28.27 -1.69 -12.23
CA VAL A 139 28.74 -0.80 -13.30
C VAL A 139 29.21 0.51 -12.67
N LYS A 140 30.35 1.05 -13.12
CA LYS A 140 30.83 2.35 -12.64
C LYS A 140 29.89 3.44 -13.12
N GLN A 141 29.59 4.42 -12.26
CA GLN A 141 28.73 5.55 -12.63
C GLN A 141 29.21 6.25 -13.91
N SER A 142 30.52 6.39 -14.11
CA SER A 142 31.09 6.99 -15.32
C SER A 142 30.72 6.27 -16.62
N ASP A 143 30.55 4.95 -16.56
CA ASP A 143 30.18 4.15 -17.74
C ASP A 143 28.67 4.21 -17.98
N VAL A 144 27.87 4.28 -16.90
CA VAL A 144 26.43 4.56 -16.96
C VAL A 144 26.18 5.93 -17.61
N ASP A 145 26.89 6.97 -17.17
CA ASP A 145 26.73 8.32 -17.68
C ASP A 145 27.08 8.40 -19.17
N ARG A 146 28.16 7.73 -19.61
CA ARG A 146 28.53 7.67 -21.03
C ARG A 146 27.48 6.95 -21.89
N ALA A 147 26.97 5.81 -21.41
CA ALA A 147 25.92 5.08 -22.12
C ALA A 147 24.61 5.90 -22.19
N ALA A 148 24.28 6.63 -21.13
CA ALA A 148 23.13 7.52 -21.10
C ALA A 148 23.27 8.67 -22.11
N ILE A 149 24.42 9.35 -22.14
CA ILE A 149 24.68 10.43 -23.10
C ILE A 149 24.60 9.92 -24.54
N ALA A 150 25.18 8.75 -24.83
CA ALA A 150 25.11 8.15 -26.17
C ALA A 150 23.66 7.84 -26.56
N SER A 151 22.90 7.20 -25.66
CA SER A 151 21.48 6.87 -25.90
C SER A 151 20.61 8.10 -26.11
N ILE A 152 20.84 9.18 -25.33
CA ILE A 152 20.15 10.46 -25.50
C ILE A 152 20.47 11.06 -26.87
N SER A 153 21.74 11.03 -27.28
CA SER A 153 22.17 11.59 -28.56
C SER A 153 21.56 10.82 -29.75
N ASP A 154 21.53 9.49 -29.67
CA ASP A 154 20.89 8.66 -30.69
C ASP A 154 19.38 8.92 -30.78
N LEU A 155 18.71 9.06 -29.63
CA LEU A 155 17.28 9.34 -29.58
C LEU A 155 16.95 10.71 -30.19
N LEU A 156 17.69 11.76 -29.83
CA LEU A 156 17.51 13.10 -30.41
C LEU A 156 17.75 13.08 -31.91
N ARG A 157 18.80 12.40 -32.36
CA ARG A 157 19.08 12.22 -33.79
C ARG A 157 17.92 11.52 -34.51
N TRP A 158 17.36 10.45 -33.95
CA TRP A 158 16.22 9.77 -34.55
C TRP A 158 14.96 10.64 -34.59
N ILE A 159 14.69 11.46 -33.57
CA ILE A 159 13.57 12.40 -33.59
C ILE A 159 13.76 13.42 -34.72
N GLU A 160 14.95 14.01 -34.84
CA GLU A 160 15.27 14.97 -35.90
C GLU A 160 15.15 14.35 -37.29
N GLU A 161 15.72 13.17 -37.50
CA GLU A 161 15.63 12.42 -38.77
C GLU A 161 14.17 12.08 -39.11
N LEU A 162 13.38 11.63 -38.12
CA LEU A 162 11.97 11.29 -38.31
C LEU A 162 11.13 12.51 -38.71
N LEU A 163 11.30 13.63 -38.02
CA LEU A 163 10.58 14.88 -38.31
C LEU A 163 10.96 15.43 -39.68
N ASN A 164 12.24 15.38 -40.06
CA ASN A 164 12.69 15.77 -41.39
C ASN A 164 12.10 14.86 -42.48
N PHE A 165 12.11 13.55 -42.26
CA PHE A 165 11.52 12.58 -43.19
C PHE A 165 10.02 12.84 -43.39
N TRP A 166 9.26 13.06 -42.33
CA TRP A 166 7.83 13.34 -42.43
C TRP A 166 7.48 14.74 -42.95
N SER A 167 8.42 15.68 -42.89
CA SER A 167 8.31 16.97 -43.58
C SER A 167 8.29 16.78 -45.11
N GLU A 168 9.03 15.79 -45.63
CA GLU A 168 9.08 15.46 -47.06
C GLU A 168 8.01 14.44 -47.47
N GLU A 169 7.88 13.35 -46.72
CA GLU A 169 6.87 12.29 -46.90
C GLU A 169 5.86 12.32 -45.75
N THR A 170 4.84 13.17 -45.86
CA THR A 170 3.83 13.31 -44.81
C THR A 170 3.06 12.00 -44.62
N PRO A 171 3.05 11.43 -43.39
CA PRO A 171 2.34 10.20 -43.11
C PRO A 171 0.83 10.40 -43.14
N ILE A 172 0.08 9.34 -43.47
CA ILE A 172 -1.38 9.41 -43.51
C ILE A 172 -1.92 9.03 -42.13
N ALA A 173 -2.54 10.00 -41.45
CA ALA A 173 -3.23 9.74 -40.20
C ALA A 173 -4.41 8.77 -40.42
N ILE A 174 -4.50 7.72 -39.60
CA ILE A 174 -5.69 6.86 -39.58
C ILE A 174 -6.86 7.58 -38.90
N GLN A 175 -8.10 7.14 -39.16
CA GLN A 175 -9.33 7.79 -38.65
C GLN A 175 -9.37 7.98 -37.12
N SER A 176 -8.60 7.19 -36.36
CA SER A 176 -8.47 7.28 -34.91
C SER A 176 -7.30 8.17 -34.44
N GLY A 177 -6.61 8.89 -35.33
CA GLY A 177 -5.50 9.79 -34.99
C GLY A 177 -4.14 9.11 -34.78
N GLY A 178 -3.95 7.88 -35.28
CA GLY A 178 -2.67 7.14 -35.19
C GLY A 178 -1.86 7.11 -36.49
N LEU A 179 -0.69 6.47 -36.43
CA LEU A 179 0.19 6.23 -37.59
C LEU A 179 -0.20 4.93 -38.30
N GLY A 180 -0.33 4.97 -39.63
CA GLY A 180 -0.61 3.77 -40.42
C GLY A 180 0.57 2.78 -40.43
N VAL A 181 0.28 1.47 -40.42
CA VAL A 181 1.32 0.40 -40.40
C VAL A 181 2.33 0.53 -41.55
N ARG A 182 1.88 1.01 -42.73
CA ARG A 182 2.77 1.23 -43.88
C ARG A 182 3.74 2.40 -43.65
N ASP A 183 3.25 3.47 -43.05
CA ASP A 183 4.05 4.67 -42.77
C ASP A 183 5.01 4.41 -41.60
N LEU A 184 4.60 3.64 -40.60
CA LEU A 184 5.49 3.13 -39.55
C LEU A 184 6.62 2.29 -40.14
N LYS A 185 6.29 1.38 -41.06
CA LYS A 185 7.29 0.54 -41.72
C LYS A 185 8.31 1.38 -42.50
N LYS A 186 7.83 2.34 -43.31
CA LYS A 186 8.72 3.28 -44.02
C LYS A 186 9.61 4.08 -43.08
N ALA A 187 9.05 4.61 -41.99
CA ALA A 187 9.81 5.34 -40.98
C ALA A 187 10.88 4.46 -40.33
N SER A 188 10.57 3.20 -40.02
CA SER A 188 11.55 2.24 -39.48
C SER A 188 12.68 1.94 -40.47
N GLU A 189 12.37 1.77 -41.75
CA GLU A 189 13.34 1.55 -42.83
C GLU A 189 14.23 2.79 -43.05
N HIS A 190 13.65 4.00 -42.96
CA HIS A 190 14.38 5.26 -43.07
C HIS A 190 15.34 5.49 -41.90
N LEU A 191 14.87 5.31 -40.67
CA LEU A 191 15.67 5.49 -39.45
C LEU A 191 16.69 4.35 -39.22
N GLY A 192 16.52 3.21 -39.91
CA GLY A 192 17.37 2.04 -39.74
C GLY A 192 17.19 1.34 -38.39
N VAL A 193 16.00 1.44 -37.79
CA VAL A 193 15.68 0.85 -36.47
C VAL A 193 14.51 -0.12 -36.57
N ALA A 194 14.32 -0.95 -35.54
CA ALA A 194 13.16 -1.83 -35.46
C ALA A 194 11.84 -1.04 -35.34
N GLU A 195 10.74 -1.58 -35.86
CA GLU A 195 9.43 -0.91 -35.89
C GLU A 195 8.94 -0.46 -34.50
N ASN A 196 9.23 -1.23 -33.44
CA ASN A 196 8.91 -0.85 -32.07
C ASN A 196 9.69 0.38 -31.59
N CYS A 197 10.94 0.53 -32.02
CA CYS A 197 11.77 1.70 -31.73
C CYS A 197 11.27 2.91 -32.53
N ALA A 198 10.97 2.75 -33.81
CA ALA A 198 10.39 3.83 -34.63
C ALA A 198 9.03 4.30 -34.08
N ALA A 199 8.18 3.38 -33.61
CA ALA A 199 6.93 3.71 -32.95
C ALA A 199 7.14 4.49 -31.66
N PHE A 200 8.08 4.07 -30.82
CA PHE A 200 8.44 4.79 -29.60
C PHE A 200 8.97 6.20 -29.88
N VAL A 201 9.84 6.35 -30.88
CA VAL A 201 10.36 7.67 -31.30
C VAL A 201 9.22 8.56 -31.83
N ALA A 202 8.29 8.00 -32.60
CA ALA A 202 7.12 8.72 -33.10
C ALA A 202 6.20 9.20 -31.96
N GLU A 203 5.98 8.38 -30.92
CA GLU A 203 5.21 8.78 -29.74
C GLU A 203 5.90 9.90 -28.95
N LEU A 204 7.22 9.89 -28.86
CA LEU A 204 7.97 10.96 -28.19
C LEU A 204 7.98 12.29 -28.95
N ALA A 205 7.79 12.24 -30.27
CA ALA A 205 7.75 13.42 -31.14
C ALA A 205 6.36 14.09 -31.21
N TYR A 206 5.32 13.47 -30.64
CA TYR A 206 3.94 13.97 -30.59
C TYR A 206 3.70 14.88 -29.37
#